data_AF-A0A9X1Z7S5-F1
#
_entry.id   AF-A0A9X1Z7S5-F1
#
_cell.length_a   1.000
_cell.length_b   1.000
_cell.length_c   1.000
_cell.angle_alpha   90.00
_cell.angle_beta   90.00
_cell.angle_gamma   90.00
#
_symmetry.space_group_name_H-M   'P 1'
#
loop_
_entity.id
_entity.type
_entity.pdbx_description
1 polymer ?
#
loop_
_entity_poly.entity_id
_entity_poly.type
_entity_poly.pdbx_seq_one_letter_code
_entity_poly.pdbx_strand_id
1 'polypeptide(L)'
;MLTKVILFVVLVVIALYLYRRTQAVAKQELDKKAPNPEQTQSPVDNRSESTATEADQVVELTDAASSEPNATPDAVTTVDAEPELEPKPEEIIAAEPEPEPEPEVESETEVEPESEPKPEVISATDTPAEPHAVAASESDKKPISLAPVKGEWASDSFKQLVEAANNAGEPQAQHDAVADVVSHCYKMRKQADYCQYGAALKALYLDLFRVVYQQHDASGSDEIKAPAFMQLSTLLNDTGEFDQAISVCQLALEYQLTDGTVTGFEGRISRIEKAKAKAS
;
A
#
# COMPACT_ATOMS: atom_id res chain seq x y z
N MET A 1 -36.46 -15.81 21.74
CA MET A 1 -37.11 -15.43 20.46
C MET A 1 -36.42 -14.24 19.81
N LEU A 2 -36.25 -13.12 20.52
CA LEU A 2 -35.65 -11.88 19.96
C LEU A 2 -34.24 -12.08 19.38
N THR A 3 -33.33 -12.77 20.07
CA THR A 3 -31.95 -13.02 19.59
C THR A 3 -31.91 -13.85 18.30
N LYS A 4 -32.85 -14.80 18.12
CA LYS A 4 -32.95 -15.61 16.90
C LYS A 4 -33.43 -14.77 15.71
N VAL A 5 -34.33 -13.82 15.94
CA VAL A 5 -34.81 -12.90 14.90
C VAL A 5 -33.69 -11.95 14.46
N ILE A 6 -32.93 -11.40 15.40
CA ILE A 6 -31.79 -10.51 15.08
C ILE A 6 -30.74 -11.27 14.24
N LEU A 7 -30.39 -12.49 14.63
CA LEU A 7 -29.43 -13.32 13.91
C LEU A 7 -29.90 -13.62 12.47
N PHE A 8 -31.20 -13.91 12.30
CA PHE A 8 -31.76 -14.14 10.97
C PHE A 8 -31.70 -12.89 10.07
N VAL A 9 -31.99 -11.71 10.63
CA VAL A 9 -31.90 -10.44 9.89
C VAL A 9 -30.46 -10.15 9.48
N VAL A 10 -29.48 -10.36 10.37
CA VAL A 10 -28.06 -10.18 10.04
C VAL A 10 -27.62 -11.10 8.91
N LEU A 11 -28.02 -12.38 8.95
CA LEU A 11 -27.71 -13.34 7.88
C LEU A 11 -28.32 -12.92 6.53
N VAL A 12 -29.55 -12.43 6.51
CA VAL A 12 -30.19 -11.93 5.28
C VAL A 12 -29.46 -10.70 4.73
N VAL A 13 -29.02 -9.78 5.59
CA VAL A 13 -28.26 -8.60 5.17
C VAL A 13 -26.89 -9.00 4.59
N ILE A 14 -26.19 -9.93 5.23
CA ILE A 14 -24.90 -10.45 4.72
C ILE A 14 -25.11 -11.14 3.37
N ALA A 15 -26.14 -11.98 3.21
CA ALA A 15 -26.45 -12.65 1.96
C ALA A 15 -26.75 -11.65 0.82
N LEU A 16 -27.56 -10.61 1.08
CA LEU A 16 -27.84 -9.55 0.10
C LEU A 16 -26.60 -8.73 -0.27
N TYR A 17 -25.73 -8.47 0.71
CA TYR A 17 -24.47 -7.76 0.47
C TYR A 17 -23.52 -8.59 -0.42
N LEU A 18 -23.34 -9.87 -0.11
CA LEU A 18 -22.51 -10.77 -0.90
C LEU A 18 -23.06 -10.94 -2.33
N TYR A 19 -24.38 -11.06 -2.49
CA TYR A 19 -25.03 -11.12 -3.80
C TYR A 19 -24.79 -9.86 -4.65
N ARG A 20 -24.89 -8.67 -4.04
CA ARG A 20 -24.57 -7.42 -4.76
C ARG A 20 -23.11 -7.32 -5.14
N ARG A 21 -22.21 -7.77 -4.26
CA ARG A 21 -20.77 -7.77 -4.52
C ARG A 21 -20.40 -8.69 -5.67
N THR A 22 -20.95 -9.91 -5.73
CA THR A 22 -20.69 -10.83 -6.84
C THR A 22 -21.26 -10.33 -8.16
N GLN A 23 -22.44 -9.69 -8.17
CA GLN A 23 -22.97 -9.05 -9.38
C GLN A 23 -22.08 -7.91 -9.90
N ALA A 24 -21.47 -7.11 -9.01
CA ALA A 24 -20.58 -6.03 -9.42
C ALA A 24 -19.31 -6.58 -10.10
N VAL A 25 -18.75 -7.67 -9.59
CA VAL A 25 -17.58 -8.34 -10.18
C VAL A 25 -17.92 -8.96 -11.54
N ALA A 26 -19.07 -9.64 -11.64
CA ALA A 26 -19.51 -10.24 -12.91
C ALA A 26 -19.68 -9.19 -14.03
N LYS A 27 -20.14 -7.97 -13.70
CA LYS A 27 -20.24 -6.86 -14.66
C LYS A 27 -18.87 -6.35 -15.11
N GLN A 28 -17.89 -6.25 -14.20
CA GLN A 28 -16.53 -5.83 -14.57
C GLN A 28 -15.83 -6.83 -15.49
N GLU A 29 -16.09 -8.13 -15.34
CA GLU A 29 -15.55 -9.16 -16.22
C GLU A 29 -16.19 -9.12 -17.61
N LEU A 30 -17.50 -8.82 -17.71
CA LEU A 30 -18.17 -8.61 -18.99
C LEU A 30 -17.64 -7.36 -19.73
N ASP A 31 -17.47 -6.24 -19.02
CA ASP A 31 -16.95 -5.00 -19.62
C ASP A 31 -15.48 -5.13 -20.07
N LYS A 32 -14.68 -5.95 -19.38
CA LYS A 32 -13.29 -6.26 -19.79
C LYS A 32 -13.20 -7.17 -21.01
N LYS A 33 -14.22 -8.00 -21.26
CA LYS A 33 -14.21 -8.97 -22.36
C LYS A 33 -14.73 -8.39 -23.68
N ALA A 34 -15.24 -7.16 -23.68
CA ALA A 34 -15.49 -6.42 -24.90
C ALA A 34 -14.14 -5.98 -25.52
N PRO A 35 -13.73 -6.54 -26.67
CA PRO A 35 -12.49 -6.14 -27.32
C PRO A 35 -12.62 -4.68 -27.78
N ASN A 36 -11.71 -3.82 -27.33
CA ASN A 36 -11.56 -2.46 -27.84
C ASN A 36 -11.17 -2.53 -29.33
N PRO A 37 -12.03 -2.10 -30.28
CA PRO A 37 -11.79 -2.29 -31.71
C PRO A 37 -10.84 -1.25 -32.35
N GLU A 38 -10.08 -0.48 -31.58
CA GLU A 38 -9.14 0.52 -32.11
C GLU A 38 -7.71 0.30 -31.58
N GLN A 39 -6.97 -0.63 -32.20
CA GLN A 39 -5.51 -0.49 -32.39
C GLN A 39 -4.97 -1.56 -33.36
N THR A 40 -5.28 -1.40 -34.64
CA THR A 40 -4.48 -1.99 -35.73
C THR A 40 -3.42 -0.97 -36.12
N GLN A 41 -2.20 -1.08 -35.57
CA GLN A 41 -1.02 -0.40 -36.10
C GLN A 41 -0.16 -1.40 -36.87
N SER A 42 0.03 -1.09 -38.14
CA SER A 42 0.85 -1.80 -39.12
C SER A 42 2.34 -1.86 -38.74
N PRO A 43 3.09 -2.89 -39.19
CA PRO A 43 4.52 -2.97 -39.00
C PRO A 43 5.22 -2.05 -40.01
N VAL A 44 5.98 -1.07 -39.53
CA VAL A 44 6.88 -0.26 -40.37
C VAL A 44 8.32 -0.69 -40.09
N ASP A 45 8.88 -1.37 -41.08
CA ASP A 45 10.30 -1.56 -41.33
C ASP A 45 11.05 -0.23 -41.17
N ASN A 46 12.06 -0.18 -40.31
CA ASN A 46 13.04 0.90 -40.33
C ASN A 46 14.46 0.32 -40.27
N ARG A 47 14.94 -0.03 -41.46
CA ARG A 47 16.34 -0.26 -41.80
C ARG A 47 16.97 1.09 -42.10
N SER A 48 17.83 1.58 -41.21
CA SER A 48 18.76 2.66 -41.52
C SER A 48 20.19 2.28 -41.12
N GLU A 49 21.04 2.57 -42.07
CA GLU A 49 22.41 2.15 -42.27
C GLU A 49 23.37 3.21 -41.70
N SER A 50 24.46 2.75 -41.10
CA SER A 50 25.82 3.32 -41.09
C SER A 50 26.02 4.84 -40.90
N THR A 51 26.81 5.21 -39.89
CA THR A 51 28.12 5.83 -40.15
C THR A 51 28.99 5.84 -38.89
N ALA A 52 30.19 5.28 -39.05
CA ALA A 52 31.31 5.42 -38.14
C ALA A 52 31.89 6.83 -38.23
N THR A 53 32.33 7.41 -37.11
CA THR A 53 33.53 8.27 -37.06
C THR A 53 34.13 8.24 -35.66
N GLU A 54 35.39 7.84 -35.64
CA GLU A 54 36.38 7.82 -34.57
C GLU A 54 37.17 9.14 -34.61
N ALA A 55 37.35 9.84 -33.48
CA ALA A 55 38.49 10.72 -33.20
C ALA A 55 38.38 11.38 -31.81
N ASP A 56 39.13 10.83 -30.87
CA ASP A 56 40.13 11.49 -30.03
C ASP A 56 40.12 13.04 -29.94
N GLN A 57 39.85 13.59 -28.74
CA GLN A 57 40.59 14.77 -28.26
C GLN A 57 40.55 14.91 -26.73
N VAL A 58 41.75 14.78 -26.17
CA VAL A 58 42.25 15.18 -24.85
C VAL A 58 42.26 16.72 -24.72
N VAL A 59 42.44 17.22 -23.48
CA VAL A 59 42.81 18.60 -23.03
C VAL A 59 41.64 19.26 -22.28
N GLU A 60 41.74 19.94 -21.14
CA GLU A 60 42.76 20.19 -20.09
C GLU A 60 42.05 21.07 -19.04
N LEU A 61 42.49 20.99 -17.78
CA LEU A 61 42.04 21.84 -16.68
C LEU A 61 42.27 23.35 -16.96
N THR A 62 41.31 24.19 -16.58
CA THR A 62 41.63 25.47 -15.91
C THR A 62 40.58 25.85 -14.87
N ASP A 63 41.13 26.26 -13.73
CA ASP A 63 40.54 26.79 -12.51
C ASP A 63 40.15 28.28 -12.65
N ALA A 64 39.35 28.72 -11.69
CA ALA A 64 39.27 30.06 -11.12
C ALA A 64 38.49 31.20 -11.80
N ALA A 65 37.62 31.76 -10.94
CA ALA A 65 37.39 33.18 -10.69
C ALA A 65 36.21 33.90 -11.39
N SER A 66 35.24 34.24 -10.53
CA SER A 66 34.80 35.61 -10.26
C SER A 66 34.30 36.44 -11.44
N SER A 67 33.00 36.77 -11.43
CA SER A 67 32.49 38.14 -11.16
C SER A 67 30.99 38.26 -11.45
N GLU A 68 30.22 38.67 -10.44
CA GLU A 68 29.03 39.54 -10.60
C GLU A 68 29.49 40.91 -11.16
N PRO A 69 28.69 41.71 -11.91
CA PRO A 69 27.39 42.19 -11.44
C PRO A 69 26.29 42.51 -12.50
N ASN A 70 25.05 42.49 -12.01
CA ASN A 70 23.99 43.50 -12.17
C ASN A 70 23.75 44.15 -13.56
N ALA A 71 22.57 43.88 -14.17
CA ALA A 71 21.71 44.89 -14.81
C ALA A 71 20.40 44.27 -15.35
N THR A 72 19.27 44.63 -14.72
CA THR A 72 17.96 44.84 -15.39
C THR A 72 18.08 46.05 -16.34
N PRO A 73 17.32 46.17 -17.46
CA PRO A 73 15.85 46.31 -17.42
C PRO A 73 15.04 45.71 -18.60
N ASP A 74 13.73 45.66 -18.36
CA ASP A 74 12.55 45.66 -19.26
C ASP A 74 12.69 45.42 -20.77
N ALA A 75 11.91 44.46 -21.30
CA ALA A 75 11.08 44.66 -22.49
C ALA A 75 10.08 43.50 -22.73
N VAL A 76 8.80 43.82 -22.52
CA VAL A 76 7.60 43.42 -23.29
C VAL A 76 7.85 42.51 -24.50
N THR A 77 7.13 41.38 -24.59
CA THR A 77 6.37 40.98 -25.79
C THR A 77 5.31 39.94 -25.42
N THR A 78 4.04 40.37 -25.46
CA THR A 78 2.85 39.54 -25.60
C THR A 78 2.77 38.99 -27.02
N VAL A 79 2.65 37.67 -27.20
CA VAL A 79 2.11 37.09 -28.42
C VAL A 79 1.03 36.09 -28.03
N ASP A 80 -0.18 36.54 -28.31
CA ASP A 80 -1.43 35.81 -28.46
C ASP A 80 -1.32 34.88 -29.69
N ALA A 81 -1.61 33.60 -29.52
CA ALA A 81 -1.77 32.66 -30.63
C ALA A 81 -2.60 31.44 -30.18
N GLU A 82 -3.91 31.61 -30.26
CA GLU A 82 -4.90 30.56 -30.34
C GLU A 82 -4.79 29.85 -31.71
N PRO A 83 -4.86 28.51 -31.75
CA PRO A 83 -5.55 27.89 -32.87
C PRO A 83 -6.56 26.82 -32.42
N GLU A 84 -7.82 27.16 -32.66
CA GLU A 84 -9.00 26.32 -32.82
C GLU A 84 -8.84 25.37 -34.01
N LEU A 85 -8.95 24.05 -33.80
CA LEU A 85 -9.18 23.08 -34.88
C LEU A 85 -10.02 21.90 -34.35
N GLU A 86 -11.30 21.93 -34.69
CA GLU A 86 -12.22 20.80 -34.61
C GLU A 86 -11.91 19.75 -35.70
N PRO A 87 -11.95 18.44 -35.38
CA PRO A 87 -12.13 17.41 -36.41
C PRO A 87 -13.54 16.79 -36.38
N LYS A 88 -14.22 17.05 -37.51
CA LYS A 88 -15.28 16.33 -38.20
C LYS A 88 -15.44 14.83 -37.83
N PRO A 89 -16.65 14.36 -37.47
CA PRO A 89 -16.93 12.94 -37.28
C PRO A 89 -17.22 12.24 -38.62
N GLU A 90 -16.40 11.24 -38.97
CA GLU A 90 -16.68 10.30 -40.05
C GLU A 90 -17.39 9.04 -39.51
N GLU A 91 -18.46 8.71 -40.22
CA GLU A 91 -19.43 7.65 -39.98
C GLU A 91 -18.82 6.30 -40.39
N ILE A 92 -18.60 5.38 -39.43
CA ILE A 92 -18.09 4.03 -39.70
C ILE A 92 -19.19 3.00 -39.43
N ILE A 93 -19.37 2.18 -40.46
CA ILE A 93 -20.41 1.19 -40.71
C ILE A 93 -20.37 0.06 -39.69
N ALA A 94 -21.54 -0.26 -39.12
CA ALA A 94 -21.76 -1.40 -38.25
C ALA A 94 -21.62 -2.72 -39.04
N ALA A 95 -20.68 -3.57 -38.63
CA ALA A 95 -20.63 -4.97 -39.01
C ALA A 95 -21.06 -5.82 -37.82
N GLU A 96 -22.19 -6.50 -38.00
CA GLU A 96 -22.83 -7.44 -37.08
C GLU A 96 -22.04 -8.77 -37.06
N PRO A 97 -21.48 -9.22 -35.91
CA PRO A 97 -20.91 -10.55 -35.81
C PRO A 97 -21.97 -11.59 -35.42
N GLU A 98 -22.00 -12.69 -36.19
CA GLU A 98 -22.79 -13.89 -35.97
C GLU A 98 -22.55 -14.53 -34.58
N PRO A 99 -23.55 -15.22 -34.00
CA PRO A 99 -23.45 -15.86 -32.70
C PRO A 99 -22.62 -17.16 -32.73
N GLU A 100 -21.59 -17.23 -31.90
CA GLU A 100 -20.85 -18.47 -31.59
C GLU A 100 -21.56 -19.34 -30.52
N PRO A 101 -21.32 -20.66 -30.54
CA PRO A 101 -22.20 -21.67 -29.95
C PRO A 101 -22.10 -21.79 -28.42
N GLU A 102 -23.25 -22.11 -27.82
CA GLU A 102 -23.42 -22.48 -26.41
C GLU A 102 -22.59 -23.72 -26.05
N PRO A 103 -21.71 -23.66 -25.02
CA PRO A 103 -21.19 -24.86 -24.40
C PRO A 103 -22.21 -25.40 -23.38
N GLU A 104 -22.62 -26.63 -23.65
CA GLU A 104 -23.51 -27.44 -22.83
C GLU A 104 -22.97 -27.67 -21.41
N VAL A 105 -23.94 -27.63 -20.51
CA VAL A 105 -23.96 -28.10 -19.13
C VAL A 105 -23.40 -29.52 -19.01
N GLU A 106 -22.59 -29.75 -17.97
CA GLU A 106 -22.53 -30.96 -17.12
C GLU A 106 -21.26 -30.82 -16.28
N SER A 107 -21.28 -30.81 -14.95
CA SER A 107 -21.69 -31.96 -14.17
C SER A 107 -21.63 -31.61 -12.68
N GLU A 108 -22.66 -32.08 -11.98
CA GLU A 108 -22.78 -32.12 -10.54
C GLU A 108 -21.67 -33.00 -9.95
N THR A 109 -21.06 -32.58 -8.84
CA THR A 109 -20.45 -33.52 -7.90
C THR A 109 -20.74 -33.05 -6.49
N GLU A 110 -21.86 -33.57 -6.03
CA GLU A 110 -22.26 -33.76 -4.64
C GLU A 110 -21.21 -34.64 -3.94
N VAL A 111 -20.53 -34.11 -2.92
CA VAL A 111 -19.88 -34.92 -1.89
C VAL A 111 -20.30 -34.38 -0.54
N GLU A 112 -21.00 -35.26 0.17
CA GLU A 112 -21.53 -35.12 1.51
C GLU A 112 -20.45 -34.96 2.61
N PRO A 113 -20.86 -34.54 3.82
CA PRO A 113 -20.01 -34.14 4.93
C PRO A 113 -19.83 -35.25 5.99
N GLU A 114 -18.66 -35.32 6.61
CA GLU A 114 -18.39 -35.89 7.95
C GLU A 114 -16.87 -35.73 8.19
N SER A 115 -16.33 -35.37 9.35
CA SER A 115 -16.71 -35.72 10.71
C SER A 115 -16.23 -34.67 11.72
N GLU A 116 -17.07 -34.42 12.73
CA GLU A 116 -16.66 -33.85 14.01
C GLU A 116 -15.80 -34.86 14.80
N PRO A 117 -14.85 -34.37 15.61
CA PRO A 117 -14.73 -34.92 16.95
C PRO A 117 -14.67 -33.85 18.05
N LYS A 118 -15.72 -33.89 18.88
CA LYS A 118 -15.77 -33.94 20.35
C LYS A 118 -14.85 -33.01 21.18
N PRO A 119 -15.43 -32.20 22.09
CA PRO A 119 -14.70 -31.33 23.02
C PRO A 119 -14.18 -32.10 24.24
N GLU A 120 -12.89 -31.93 24.58
CA GLU A 120 -12.37 -32.34 25.87
C GLU A 120 -12.58 -31.25 26.94
N VAL A 121 -13.20 -31.73 28.01
CA VAL A 121 -13.56 -31.04 29.24
C VAL A 121 -12.35 -31.04 30.17
N ILE A 122 -11.88 -29.86 30.57
CA ILE A 122 -11.10 -29.65 31.80
C ILE A 122 -11.48 -28.27 32.34
N SER A 123 -12.37 -28.23 33.32
CA SER A 123 -12.12 -28.35 34.77
C SER A 123 -12.04 -26.96 35.40
N ALA A 124 -13.17 -26.55 35.93
CA ALA A 124 -13.33 -25.35 36.74
C ALA A 124 -12.51 -25.49 38.03
N THR A 125 -11.59 -24.56 38.24
CA THR A 125 -11.06 -24.28 39.58
C THR A 125 -11.63 -22.95 40.03
N ASP A 126 -12.68 -23.05 40.85
CA ASP A 126 -13.18 -21.99 41.71
C ASP A 126 -12.05 -21.52 42.64
N THR A 127 -11.67 -20.24 42.55
CA THR A 127 -10.91 -19.57 43.62
C THR A 127 -11.65 -18.27 43.98
N PRO A 128 -12.17 -18.17 45.21
CA PRO A 128 -12.90 -17.00 45.70
C PRO A 128 -12.05 -15.73 45.79
N ALA A 129 -12.73 -14.62 45.52
CA ALA A 129 -12.28 -13.23 45.52
C ALA A 129 -11.44 -12.78 46.73
N GLU A 130 -10.39 -12.00 46.44
CA GLU A 130 -9.91 -10.91 47.29
C GLU A 130 -10.08 -9.57 46.55
N PRO A 131 -10.67 -8.54 47.20
CA PRO A 131 -10.83 -7.22 46.62
C PRO A 131 -9.53 -6.42 46.81
N HIS A 132 -8.57 -6.62 45.91
CA HIS A 132 -7.41 -5.72 45.83
C HIS A 132 -7.83 -4.43 45.13
N ALA A 133 -7.89 -3.37 45.92
CA ALA A 133 -8.03 -2.01 45.46
C ALA A 133 -6.99 -1.73 44.36
N VAL A 134 -7.48 -1.48 43.15
CA VAL A 134 -6.72 -0.96 42.02
C VAL A 134 -6.24 0.44 42.38
N ALA A 135 -5.07 0.49 43.03
CA ALA A 135 -4.20 1.65 42.96
C ALA A 135 -3.93 1.90 41.47
N ALA A 136 -4.35 3.07 40.99
CA ALA A 136 -3.98 3.57 39.69
C ALA A 136 -2.45 3.57 39.60
N SER A 137 -1.89 2.55 38.96
CA SER A 137 -0.50 2.56 38.55
C SER A 137 -0.36 3.70 37.56
N GLU A 138 0.36 4.74 37.97
CA GLU A 138 1.04 5.65 37.07
C GLU A 138 1.93 4.79 36.17
N SER A 139 1.36 4.35 35.06
CA SER A 139 2.03 3.57 34.03
C SER A 139 3.24 4.37 33.59
N ASP A 140 4.44 3.86 33.89
CA ASP A 140 5.72 4.36 33.41
C ASP A 140 5.64 4.54 31.89
N LYS A 141 5.35 5.77 31.46
CA LYS A 141 5.33 6.18 30.06
C LYS A 141 6.75 6.08 29.54
N LYS A 142 7.16 4.90 29.07
CA LYS A 142 8.42 4.75 28.35
C LYS A 142 8.33 5.66 27.12
N PRO A 143 9.09 6.77 27.08
CA PRO A 143 8.98 7.69 25.96
C PRO A 143 9.50 6.97 24.72
N ILE A 144 8.75 7.11 23.62
CA ILE A 144 9.28 6.77 22.31
C ILE A 144 10.41 7.74 22.01
N SER A 145 11.54 7.19 21.55
CA SER A 145 12.67 7.98 21.09
C SER A 145 12.94 7.67 19.63
N LEU A 146 12.30 8.43 18.74
CA LEU A 146 12.66 8.49 17.33
C LEU A 146 14.02 9.18 17.20
N ALA A 147 14.83 8.70 16.25
CA ALA A 147 16.12 9.31 15.98
C ALA A 147 15.93 10.78 15.56
N PRO A 148 16.71 11.72 16.11
CA PRO A 148 16.61 13.11 15.68
C PRO A 148 16.97 13.20 14.20
N VAL A 149 16.18 13.99 13.47
CA VAL A 149 16.38 14.24 12.05
C VAL A 149 17.63 15.10 11.88
N LYS A 150 18.71 14.50 11.37
CA LYS A 150 20.00 15.18 11.18
C LYS A 150 20.11 15.70 9.75
N GLY A 151 20.30 17.01 9.60
CA GLY A 151 20.57 17.66 8.31
C GLY A 151 19.40 18.47 7.75
N GLU A 152 19.64 19.09 6.59
CA GLU A 152 18.70 20.01 5.93
C GLU A 152 17.78 19.32 4.90
N TRP A 153 17.86 17.99 4.77
CA TRP A 153 17.02 17.22 3.84
C TRP A 153 15.54 17.17 4.26
N ALA A 154 15.28 17.35 5.56
CA ALA A 154 13.94 17.27 6.11
C ALA A 154 13.22 18.60 6.10
N SER A 155 11.98 18.60 5.60
CA SER A 155 11.10 19.75 5.70
C SER A 155 10.73 20.03 7.16
N ASP A 156 10.37 21.29 7.46
CA ASP A 156 9.93 21.65 8.80
C ASP A 156 8.64 20.93 9.19
N SER A 157 7.76 20.63 8.22
CA SER A 157 6.57 19.82 8.45
C SER A 157 6.91 18.38 8.85
N PHE A 158 7.97 17.80 8.28
CA PHE A 158 8.43 16.47 8.69
C PHE A 158 9.05 16.48 10.10
N LYS A 159 9.85 17.50 10.43
CA LYS A 159 10.41 17.67 11.78
C LYS A 159 9.29 17.78 12.84
N GLN A 160 8.23 18.52 12.53
CA GLN A 160 7.05 18.63 13.39
C GLN A 160 6.34 17.28 13.59
N LEU A 161 6.24 16.44 12.55
CA LEU A 161 5.67 15.09 12.68
C LEU A 161 6.51 14.20 13.62
N VAL A 162 7.84 14.23 13.47
CA VAL A 162 8.74 13.46 14.33
C VAL A 162 8.68 13.94 15.78
N GLU A 163 8.63 15.25 16.00
CA GLU A 163 8.46 15.84 17.33
C GLU A 163 7.11 15.45 17.95
N ALA A 164 6.02 15.54 17.19
CA ALA A 164 4.69 15.11 17.65
C ALA A 164 4.68 13.63 18.06
N ALA A 165 5.33 12.76 17.30
CA ALA A 165 5.42 11.35 17.61
C ALA A 165 6.26 11.07 18.88
N ASN A 166 7.34 11.82 19.12
CA ASN A 166 8.12 11.74 20.36
C ASN A 166 7.35 12.25 21.59
N ASN A 167 6.44 13.20 21.39
CA ASN A 167 5.64 13.80 22.47
C ASN A 167 4.31 13.08 22.72
N ALA A 168 3.95 12.08 21.91
CA ALA A 168 2.74 11.30 22.08
C ALA A 168 2.80 10.45 23.37
N GLY A 169 1.78 10.60 24.23
CA GLY A 169 1.79 10.02 25.57
C GLY A 169 1.09 8.67 25.73
N GLU A 170 0.14 8.35 24.86
CA GLU A 170 -0.66 7.11 24.94
C GLU A 170 -0.27 6.14 23.80
N PRO A 171 -0.27 4.81 24.01
CA PRO A 171 0.16 3.84 23.00
C PRO A 171 -0.54 3.97 21.65
N GLN A 172 -1.84 4.25 21.64
CA GLN A 172 -2.60 4.50 20.42
C GLN A 172 -2.11 5.76 19.70
N ALA A 173 -1.99 6.89 20.43
CA ALA A 173 -1.52 8.15 19.86
C ALA A 173 -0.07 8.04 19.35
N GLN A 174 0.74 7.26 20.04
CA GLN A 174 2.10 6.93 19.65
C GLN A 174 2.15 6.10 18.35
N HIS A 175 1.35 5.04 18.27
CA HIS A 175 1.20 4.25 17.05
C HIS A 175 0.77 5.12 15.87
N ASP A 176 -0.26 5.94 16.05
CA ASP A 176 -0.82 6.78 14.99
C ASP A 176 0.20 7.82 14.52
N ALA A 177 0.90 8.48 15.45
CA ALA A 177 1.93 9.45 15.10
C ALA A 177 3.14 8.82 14.40
N VAL A 178 3.58 7.62 14.80
CA VAL A 178 4.62 6.89 14.06
C VAL A 178 4.14 6.46 12.68
N ALA A 179 2.88 6.03 12.54
CA ALA A 179 2.27 5.69 11.26
C ALA A 179 2.25 6.92 10.31
N ASP A 180 1.98 8.11 10.83
CA ASP A 180 2.03 9.36 10.05
C ASP A 180 3.45 9.67 9.55
N VAL A 181 4.47 9.47 10.40
CA VAL A 181 5.88 9.62 10.01
C VAL A 181 6.25 8.62 8.90
N VAL A 182 5.87 7.34 9.04
CA VAL A 182 6.07 6.30 8.02
C VAL A 182 5.37 6.68 6.71
N SER A 183 4.13 7.15 6.80
CA SER A 183 3.32 7.59 5.65
C SER A 183 3.98 8.75 4.91
N HIS A 184 4.55 9.72 5.64
CA HIS A 184 5.33 10.81 5.05
C HIS A 184 6.59 10.29 4.34
N CYS A 185 7.37 9.42 5.00
CA CYS A 185 8.56 8.81 4.41
C CYS A 185 8.23 8.02 3.14
N TYR A 186 7.11 7.30 3.13
CA TYR A 186 6.63 6.55 1.97
C TYR A 186 6.30 7.45 0.78
N LYS A 187 5.66 8.60 0.99
CA LYS A 187 5.38 9.58 -0.07
C LYS A 187 6.68 10.16 -0.65
N MET A 188 7.69 10.33 0.21
CA MET A 188 8.99 10.90 -0.15
C MET A 188 10.07 9.85 -0.47
N ARG A 189 9.70 8.57 -0.64
CA ARG A 189 10.65 7.44 -0.72
C ARG A 189 11.64 7.46 -1.89
N LYS A 190 11.44 8.37 -2.86
CA LYS A 190 12.41 8.61 -3.95
C LYS A 190 13.64 9.38 -3.47
N GLN A 191 13.56 10.03 -2.32
CA GLN A 191 14.69 10.67 -1.65
C GLN A 191 15.30 9.67 -0.66
N ALA A 192 16.61 9.43 -0.79
CA ALA A 192 17.31 8.39 -0.05
C ALA A 192 17.19 8.54 1.47
N ASP A 193 17.31 9.78 1.98
CA ASP A 193 17.23 10.06 3.42
C ASP A 193 15.86 9.71 4.02
N TYR A 194 14.76 10.10 3.36
CA TYR A 194 13.40 9.72 3.80
C TYR A 194 13.19 8.21 3.72
N CYS A 195 13.70 7.57 2.67
CA CYS A 195 13.55 6.13 2.48
C CYS A 195 14.24 5.34 3.62
N GLN A 196 15.50 5.69 3.90
CA GLN A 196 16.30 5.09 4.97
C GLN A 196 15.70 5.38 6.36
N TYR A 197 15.33 6.63 6.62
CA TYR A 197 14.73 7.01 7.89
C TYR A 197 13.44 6.23 8.15
N GLY A 198 12.55 6.15 7.15
CA GLY A 198 11.29 5.41 7.27
C GLY A 198 11.50 3.90 7.46
N ALA A 199 12.47 3.30 6.75
CA ALA A 199 12.82 1.88 6.92
C ALA A 199 13.30 1.57 8.36
N ALA A 200 14.09 2.47 8.95
CA ALA A 200 14.60 2.33 10.32
C ALA A 200 13.50 2.33 11.40
N LEU A 201 12.29 2.84 11.09
CA LEU A 201 11.16 2.87 12.02
C LEU A 201 10.48 1.52 12.23
N LYS A 202 10.83 0.50 11.43
CA LYS A 202 10.18 -0.81 11.44
C LYS A 202 10.01 -1.39 12.85
N ALA A 203 11.09 -1.52 13.61
CA ALA A 203 11.04 -2.18 14.93
C ALA A 203 10.10 -1.45 15.89
N LEU A 204 10.24 -0.13 15.97
CA LEU A 204 9.40 0.73 16.80
C LEU A 204 7.91 0.61 16.43
N TYR A 205 7.60 0.69 15.14
CA TYR A 205 6.21 0.60 14.67
C TYR A 205 5.59 -0.76 15.01
N LEU A 206 6.31 -1.87 14.77
CA LEU A 206 5.78 -3.21 15.04
C LEU A 206 5.54 -3.47 16.53
N ASP A 207 6.41 -2.96 17.40
CA ASP A 207 6.22 -3.09 18.85
C ASP A 207 4.99 -2.29 19.33
N LEU A 208 4.78 -1.08 18.81
CA LEU A 208 3.58 -0.28 19.11
C LEU A 208 2.31 -0.92 18.58
N PHE A 209 2.35 -1.41 17.34
CA PHE A 209 1.23 -2.09 16.73
C PHE A 209 0.80 -3.30 17.56
N ARG A 210 1.75 -4.10 18.07
CA ARG A 210 1.45 -5.23 18.94
C ARG A 210 0.65 -4.80 20.18
N VAL A 211 1.05 -3.71 20.84
CA VAL A 211 0.36 -3.19 22.03
C VAL A 211 -1.05 -2.73 21.68
N VAL A 212 -1.20 -1.94 20.61
CA VAL A 212 -2.49 -1.44 20.14
C VAL A 212 -3.42 -2.58 19.72
N TYR A 213 -2.90 -3.58 19.00
CA TYR A 213 -3.65 -4.74 18.56
C TYR A 213 -4.22 -5.52 19.74
N GLN A 214 -3.44 -5.74 20.80
CA GLN A 214 -3.90 -6.42 22.01
C GLN A 214 -5.00 -5.64 22.74
N GLN A 215 -4.90 -4.30 22.79
CA GLN A 215 -5.94 -3.46 23.38
C GLN A 215 -7.24 -3.51 22.57
N HIS A 216 -7.12 -3.55 21.26
CA HIS A 216 -8.26 -3.59 20.36
C HIS A 216 -8.99 -4.93 20.38
N ASP A 217 -8.27 -6.05 20.36
CA ASP A 217 -8.84 -7.40 20.48
C ASP A 217 -9.65 -7.55 21.78
N ALA A 218 -9.12 -7.02 22.88
CA ALA A 218 -9.82 -6.99 24.17
C ALA A 218 -11.11 -6.15 24.15
N SER A 219 -11.24 -5.18 23.24
CA SER A 219 -12.39 -4.29 23.13
C SER A 219 -13.50 -4.79 22.17
N GLY A 220 -13.23 -5.83 21.37
CA GLY A 220 -14.19 -6.37 20.39
C GLY A 220 -14.57 -5.41 19.26
N SER A 221 -13.67 -4.49 18.89
CA SER A 221 -13.90 -3.45 17.87
C SER A 221 -13.68 -3.97 16.42
N ASP A 222 -14.09 -3.17 15.44
CA ASP A 222 -14.01 -3.42 14.00
C ASP A 222 -12.56 -3.54 13.46
N GLU A 223 -12.38 -4.18 12.30
CA GLU A 223 -11.10 -4.41 11.62
C GLU A 223 -10.08 -3.25 11.72
N ILE A 224 -8.91 -3.52 12.34
CA ILE A 224 -7.82 -2.56 12.46
C ILE A 224 -7.15 -2.37 11.10
N LYS A 225 -7.24 -1.15 10.56
CA LYS A 225 -6.51 -0.79 9.35
C LYS A 225 -5.09 -0.37 9.71
N ALA A 226 -4.10 -1.02 9.10
CA ALA A 226 -2.68 -0.76 9.36
C ALA A 226 -1.91 -0.54 8.04
N PRO A 227 -2.17 0.56 7.31
CA PRO A 227 -1.51 0.83 6.01
C PRO A 227 0.02 0.92 6.13
N ALA A 228 0.55 1.22 7.33
CA ALA A 228 1.98 1.33 7.58
C ALA A 228 2.74 -0.01 7.39
N PHE A 229 2.11 -1.19 7.52
CA PHE A 229 2.76 -2.47 7.16
C PHE A 229 3.12 -2.52 5.66
N MET A 230 2.19 -2.10 4.80
CA MET A 230 2.42 -2.01 3.36
C MET A 230 3.49 -0.95 3.04
N GLN A 231 3.48 0.18 3.76
CA GLN A 231 4.44 1.26 3.54
C GLN A 231 5.85 0.85 3.95
N LEU A 232 6.01 0.26 5.14
CA LEU A 232 7.28 -0.25 5.66
C LEU A 232 7.86 -1.34 4.78
N SER A 233 7.08 -2.34 4.36
CA SER A 233 7.56 -3.37 3.43
C SER A 233 8.07 -2.77 2.11
N THR A 234 7.46 -1.68 1.63
CA THR A 234 7.94 -0.98 0.44
C THR A 234 9.25 -0.22 0.69
N LEU A 235 9.35 0.50 1.82
CA LEU A 235 10.56 1.23 2.20
C LEU A 235 11.76 0.29 2.43
N LEU A 236 11.53 -0.85 3.10
CA LEU A 236 12.55 -1.88 3.31
C LEU A 236 12.98 -2.52 1.98
N ASN A 237 12.05 -2.76 1.06
CA ASN A 237 12.40 -3.24 -0.28
C ASN A 237 13.23 -2.20 -1.07
N ASP A 238 12.84 -0.92 -1.02
CA ASP A 238 13.55 0.16 -1.72
C ASP A 238 14.97 0.42 -1.13
N THR A 239 15.22 0.01 0.12
CA THR A 239 16.55 0.07 0.78
C THR A 239 17.35 -1.23 0.65
N GLY A 240 16.82 -2.25 -0.02
CA GLY A 240 17.50 -3.55 -0.20
C GLY A 240 17.43 -4.48 1.02
N GLU A 241 16.68 -4.11 2.06
CA GLU A 241 16.44 -4.93 3.25
C GLU A 241 15.33 -5.97 3.01
N PHE A 242 15.50 -6.80 1.97
CA PHE A 242 14.46 -7.70 1.46
C PHE A 242 13.91 -8.68 2.51
N ASP A 243 14.78 -9.27 3.34
CA ASP A 243 14.35 -10.21 4.38
C ASP A 243 13.48 -9.55 5.44
N GLN A 244 13.80 -8.31 5.80
CA GLN A 244 13.00 -7.54 6.73
C GLN A 244 11.67 -7.12 6.10
N ALA A 245 11.67 -6.77 4.81
CA ALA A 245 10.45 -6.45 4.07
C ALA A 245 9.49 -7.65 4.01
N ILE A 246 10.02 -8.86 3.76
CA ILE A 246 9.24 -10.11 3.77
C ILE A 246 8.67 -10.39 5.17
N SER A 247 9.50 -10.23 6.21
CA SER A 247 9.08 -10.44 7.61
C SER A 247 7.93 -9.51 8.02
N VAL A 248 7.95 -8.24 7.59
CA VAL A 248 6.83 -7.31 7.83
C VAL A 248 5.54 -7.80 7.17
N CYS A 249 5.61 -8.27 5.92
CA CYS A 249 4.44 -8.81 5.21
C CYS A 249 3.90 -10.08 5.87
N GLN A 250 4.77 -10.99 6.31
CA GLN A 250 4.37 -12.21 7.03
C GLN A 250 3.67 -11.88 8.34
N LEU A 251 4.22 -10.95 9.11
CA LEU A 251 3.60 -10.48 10.35
C LEU A 251 2.24 -9.81 10.09
N ALA A 252 2.08 -9.10 8.98
CA ALA A 252 0.79 -8.54 8.59
C ALA A 252 -0.27 -9.64 8.35
N LEU A 253 0.13 -10.75 7.72
CA LEU A 253 -0.74 -11.91 7.51
C LEU A 253 -1.11 -12.60 8.83
N GLU A 254 -0.19 -12.69 9.79
CA GLU A 254 -0.48 -13.21 11.14
C GLU A 254 -1.56 -12.39 11.86
N TYR A 255 -1.53 -11.07 11.68
CA TYR A 255 -2.56 -10.15 12.17
C TYR A 255 -3.83 -10.10 11.29
N GLN A 256 -3.91 -10.93 10.24
CA GLN A 256 -5.02 -10.98 9.28
C GLN A 256 -5.28 -9.63 8.59
N LEU A 257 -4.22 -8.85 8.35
CA LEU A 257 -4.30 -7.56 7.69
C LEU A 257 -4.31 -7.70 6.17
N THR A 258 -4.97 -6.76 5.49
CA THR A 258 -4.94 -6.61 4.03
C THR A 258 -4.08 -5.41 3.60
N ASP A 259 -3.34 -5.57 2.50
CA ASP A 259 -2.51 -4.49 1.92
C ASP A 259 -3.29 -3.59 0.94
N GLY A 260 -4.59 -3.85 0.75
CA GLY A 260 -5.48 -3.12 -0.15
C GLY A 260 -5.33 -3.49 -1.63
N THR A 261 -4.46 -4.43 -1.99
CA THR A 261 -4.34 -4.96 -3.36
C THR A 261 -5.11 -6.27 -3.53
N VAL A 262 -5.38 -6.64 -4.79
CA VAL A 262 -6.10 -7.90 -5.13
C VAL A 262 -5.38 -9.13 -4.59
N THR A 263 -4.05 -9.11 -4.56
CA THR A 263 -3.21 -10.24 -4.16
C THR A 263 -2.77 -10.20 -2.70
N GLY A 264 -3.13 -9.16 -1.95
CA GLY A 264 -2.71 -8.99 -0.56
C GLY A 264 -1.19 -8.94 -0.36
N PHE A 265 -0.79 -9.25 0.87
CA PHE A 265 0.61 -9.33 1.28
C PHE A 265 1.35 -10.52 0.65
N GLU A 266 0.65 -11.60 0.28
CA GLU A 266 1.20 -12.77 -0.39
C GLU A 266 1.80 -12.42 -1.75
N GLY A 267 1.05 -11.66 -2.56
CA GLY A 267 1.54 -11.16 -3.83
C GLY A 267 2.72 -10.20 -3.66
N ARG A 268 2.75 -9.44 -2.55
CA ARG A 268 3.86 -8.54 -2.22
C ARG A 268 5.12 -9.32 -1.84
N ILE A 269 5.03 -10.34 -1.01
CA ILE A 269 6.13 -11.25 -0.67
C ILE A 269 6.75 -11.81 -1.95
N SER A 270 5.91 -12.35 -2.85
CA SER A 270 6.37 -12.91 -4.14
C SER A 270 7.15 -11.89 -5.01
N ARG A 271 6.77 -10.60 -4.96
CA ARG A 271 7.48 -9.54 -5.70
C ARG A 271 8.81 -9.17 -5.03
N ILE A 272 8.85 -9.12 -3.70
CA ILE A 272 10.07 -8.83 -2.93
C ILE A 272 11.09 -9.95 -3.10
N GLU A 273 10.66 -11.22 -3.07
CA GLU A 273 11.54 -12.38 -3.32
C GLU A 273 12.17 -12.32 -4.71
N LYS A 274 11.39 -11.95 -5.73
CA LYS A 274 11.91 -11.73 -7.10
C LYS A 274 12.91 -10.57 -7.15
N ALA A 275 12.70 -9.49 -6.38
CA ALA A 275 13.65 -8.38 -6.29
C ALA A 275 14.96 -8.82 -5.60
N LYS A 276 14.85 -9.57 -4.49
CA LYS A 276 15.97 -10.17 -3.78
C LYS A 276 16.83 -11.05 -4.69
N ALA A 277 16.19 -11.94 -5.45
CA ALA A 277 16.88 -12.85 -6.38
C ALA A 277 17.60 -12.12 -7.53
N LYS A 278 17.13 -10.93 -7.92
CA LYS A 278 17.78 -10.09 -8.94
C LYS A 278 18.96 -9.28 -8.40
N ALA A 279 18.99 -9.02 -7.10
CA ALA A 279 20.03 -8.25 -6.43
C ALA A 279 21.19 -9.13 -5.89
N SER A 280 21.03 -10.46 -5.95
CA SER A 280 22.05 -11.46 -5.58
C SER A 280 22.85 -11.88 -6.82
#